data_AF-A0A6A3L1E4-F1
#
_entry.id   AF-A0A6A3L1E4-F1
#
_cell.length_a   1.000
_cell.length_b   1.000
_cell.length_c   1.000
_cell.angle_alpha   90.00
_cell.angle_beta   90.00
_cell.angle_gamma   90.00
#
_symmetry.space_group_name_H-M   'P 1'
#
loop_
_entity.id
_entity.type
_entity.pdbx_description
1 polymer ?
#
loop_
_entity_poly.entity_id
_entity_poly.type
_entity_poly.pdbx_seq_one_letter_code
_entity_poly.pdbx_strand_id
1 'polypeptide(L)'
;MTSTPLAETLKLYKAELKVAHERIRTNLEKIEELTTMINDVQRVDYIKYRLMQIGGHDRAFRYIVSDVRYKGELEQLFDLPFDEILQAYMSMLNRRNRIVHKWTMSLWECGPVPDFVRYRYQQHINYLTESESSGSTNIEPSESSGPRTHVS
;
A
#
# COMPACT_ATOMS: atom_id res chain seq x y z
N MET A 1 -39.24 -16.93 43.22
CA MET A 1 -38.71 -16.21 42.03
C MET A 1 -38.99 -14.73 42.25
N THR A 2 -37.99 -13.98 42.68
CA THR A 2 -38.13 -12.53 42.96
C THR A 2 -37.98 -11.77 41.66
N SER A 3 -39.09 -11.23 41.13
CA SER A 3 -39.05 -10.33 39.98
C SER A 3 -38.28 -9.07 40.37
N THR A 4 -37.12 -8.85 39.77
CA THR A 4 -36.41 -7.57 39.86
C THR A 4 -37.39 -6.46 39.47
N PRO A 5 -37.63 -5.44 40.32
CA PRO A 5 -38.61 -4.41 40.00
C PRO A 5 -38.22 -3.74 38.68
N LEU A 6 -39.18 -3.53 37.79
CA LEU A 6 -38.99 -3.00 36.42
C LEU A 6 -38.05 -1.80 36.34
N ALA A 7 -38.02 -0.96 37.39
CA ALA A 7 -37.15 0.20 37.50
C ALA A 7 -35.65 -0.16 37.58
N GLU A 8 -35.29 -1.24 38.28
CA GLU A 8 -33.91 -1.73 38.38
C GLU A 8 -33.43 -2.32 37.05
N THR A 9 -34.30 -3.11 36.39
CA THR A 9 -34.04 -3.64 35.05
C THR A 9 -33.84 -2.52 34.03
N LEU A 10 -34.68 -1.49 34.07
CA LEU A 10 -34.55 -0.32 33.19
C LEU A 10 -33.27 0.49 33.47
N LYS A 11 -32.86 0.58 34.74
CA LYS A 11 -31.59 1.23 35.13
C LYS A 11 -30.38 0.44 34.59
N LEU A 12 -30.43 -0.89 34.66
CA LEU A 12 -29.40 -1.76 34.11
C LEU A 12 -29.27 -1.58 32.59
N TYR A 13 -30.37 -1.69 31.85
CA TYR A 13 -30.35 -1.50 30.39
C TYR A 13 -29.86 -0.11 29.98
N LYS A 14 -30.19 0.95 30.73
CA LYS A 14 -29.66 2.29 30.47
C LYS A 14 -28.14 2.36 30.67
N ALA A 15 -27.60 1.65 31.66
CA ALA A 15 -26.15 1.59 31.89
C ALA A 15 -25.45 0.82 30.76
N GLU A 16 -26.00 -0.33 30.36
CA GLU A 16 -25.49 -1.13 29.25
C GLU A 16 -25.50 -0.34 27.93
N LEU A 17 -26.58 0.39 27.65
CA LEU A 17 -26.69 1.23 26.46
C LEU A 17 -25.61 2.33 26.43
N LYS A 18 -25.32 2.96 27.57
CA LYS A 18 -24.24 3.96 27.67
C LYS A 18 -22.87 3.35 27.35
N VAL A 19 -22.58 2.17 27.90
CA VAL A 19 -21.33 1.45 27.62
C VAL A 19 -21.24 1.08 26.14
N ALA A 20 -22.35 0.61 25.55
CA ALA A 20 -22.41 0.28 24.13
C ALA A 20 -22.17 1.50 23.24
N HIS A 21 -22.80 2.65 23.54
CA HIS A 21 -22.57 3.89 22.79
C HIS A 21 -21.11 4.35 22.86
N GLU A 22 -20.49 4.29 24.04
CA GLU A 22 -19.10 4.70 24.20
C GLU A 22 -18.14 3.79 23.44
N ARG A 23 -18.44 2.48 23.42
CA ARG A 23 -17.69 1.51 22.62
C ARG A 23 -17.85 1.77 21.12
N ILE A 24 -19.07 2.09 20.66
CA ILE A 24 -19.33 2.45 19.25
C ILE A 24 -18.54 3.71 18.88
N ARG A 25 -18.57 4.74 19.70
CA ARG A 25 -17.81 5.99 19.50
C ARG A 25 -16.31 5.71 19.33
N THR A 26 -15.73 4.96 20.27
CA THR A 26 -14.30 4.60 20.23
C THR A 26 -13.95 3.78 18.99
N ASN A 27 -14.85 2.89 18.55
CA ASN A 27 -14.62 2.10 17.34
C ASN A 27 -14.69 2.96 16.07
N LEU A 28 -15.58 3.94 16.02
CA LEU A 28 -15.66 4.89 14.89
C LEU A 28 -14.36 5.69 14.75
N GLU A 29 -13.81 6.19 15.86
CA GLU A 29 -12.52 6.88 15.87
C GLU A 29 -11.38 6.00 15.34
N LYS A 30 -11.34 4.72 15.73
CA LYS A 30 -10.36 3.76 15.21
C LYS A 30 -10.54 3.47 13.73
N ILE A 31 -11.79 3.40 13.25
CA ILE A 31 -12.08 3.19 11.82
C ILE A 31 -11.57 4.39 11.03
N GLU A 32 -11.82 5.61 11.49
CA GLU A 32 -11.33 6.83 10.84
C GLU A 32 -9.79 6.87 10.75
N GLU A 33 -9.12 6.52 11.85
CA GLU A 33 -7.65 6.39 11.88
C GLU A 33 -7.15 5.36 10.85
N LEU A 34 -7.75 4.16 10.83
CA LEU A 34 -7.38 3.11 9.90
C LEU A 34 -7.66 3.48 8.44
N THR A 35 -8.78 4.15 8.16
CA THR A 35 -9.12 4.65 6.83
C THR A 35 -8.06 5.66 6.36
N THR A 36 -7.61 6.55 7.24
CA THR A 36 -6.55 7.51 6.94
C THR A 36 -5.23 6.80 6.61
N MET A 37 -4.87 5.79 7.38
CA MET A 37 -3.67 4.98 7.13
C MET A 37 -3.74 4.23 5.79
N ILE A 38 -4.88 3.64 5.46
CA ILE A 38 -5.10 2.96 4.18
C ILE A 38 -4.92 3.93 3.02
N ASN A 39 -5.51 5.13 3.14
CA ASN A 39 -5.39 6.17 2.11
C ASN A 39 -3.94 6.61 1.91
N ASP A 40 -3.17 6.81 2.99
CA ASP A 40 -1.75 7.16 2.89
C ASP A 40 -0.93 6.08 2.17
N VAL A 41 -1.21 4.80 2.43
CA VAL A 41 -0.54 3.67 1.74
C VAL A 41 -0.90 3.65 0.25
N GLN A 42 -2.20 3.65 -0.05
CA GLN A 42 -2.71 3.54 -1.42
C GLN A 42 -2.31 4.75 -2.27
N ARG A 43 -2.34 5.97 -1.71
CA ARG A 43 -1.94 7.19 -2.41
C ARG A 43 -0.47 7.14 -2.83
N VAL A 44 0.43 6.69 -1.95
CA VAL A 44 1.85 6.55 -2.28
C VAL A 44 2.08 5.50 -3.35
N ASP A 45 1.43 4.34 -3.25
CA ASP A 45 1.60 3.26 -4.23
C ASP A 45 1.06 3.66 -5.61
N TYR A 46 -0.08 4.37 -5.65
CA TYR A 46 -0.61 4.98 -6.88
C TYR A 46 0.37 5.98 -7.51
N ILE A 47 0.91 6.90 -6.71
CA ILE A 47 1.88 7.90 -7.20
C ILE A 47 3.13 7.21 -7.74
N LYS A 48 3.67 6.21 -7.03
CA LYS A 48 4.83 5.44 -7.51
C LYS A 48 4.55 4.78 -8.87
N TYR A 49 3.39 4.13 -9.01
CA TYR A 49 2.98 3.54 -10.27
C TYR A 49 2.90 4.59 -11.38
N ARG A 50 2.28 5.75 -11.13
CA ARG A 50 2.19 6.83 -12.13
C ARG A 50 3.55 7.41 -12.48
N LEU A 51 4.45 7.59 -11.52
CA LEU A 51 5.81 8.06 -11.76
C LEU A 51 6.60 7.12 -12.67
N MET A 52 6.41 5.80 -12.55
CA MET A 52 7.03 4.85 -13.46
C MET A 52 6.62 5.11 -14.92
N GLN A 53 5.34 5.44 -15.16
CA GLN A 53 4.80 5.73 -16.50
C GLN A 53 5.31 7.06 -17.09
N ILE A 54 5.53 8.08 -16.25
CA ILE A 54 5.98 9.41 -16.69
C ILE A 54 7.45 9.40 -17.17
N GLY A 55 8.26 8.50 -16.62
CA GLY A 55 9.70 8.43 -16.90
C GLY A 55 10.57 8.02 -15.71
N GLY A 56 9.94 7.55 -14.62
CA GLY A 56 10.59 7.13 -13.39
C GLY A 56 11.00 5.66 -13.32
N HIS A 57 10.88 4.90 -14.42
CA HIS A 57 11.19 3.47 -14.44
C HIS A 57 12.57 3.13 -13.86
N ASP A 58 13.59 3.96 -14.14
CA ASP A 58 14.98 3.75 -13.67
C ASP A 58 15.57 4.98 -12.96
N ARG A 59 14.73 5.95 -12.60
CA ARG A 59 15.19 7.24 -12.05
C ARG A 59 14.62 7.47 -10.67
N ALA A 60 15.49 7.87 -9.75
CA ALA A 60 15.03 8.35 -8.45
C ALA A 60 14.13 9.56 -8.62
N PHE A 61 13.05 9.62 -7.83
CA PHE A 61 12.05 10.69 -7.90
C PHE A 61 12.64 12.12 -7.87
N ARG A 62 13.74 12.32 -7.11
CA ARG A 62 14.45 13.61 -7.04
C ARG A 62 14.86 14.14 -8.42
N TYR A 63 15.22 13.26 -9.36
CA TYR A 63 15.58 13.67 -10.72
C TYR A 63 14.37 14.04 -11.57
N ILE A 64 13.21 13.42 -11.30
CA ILE A 64 11.97 13.69 -12.03
C ILE A 64 11.42 15.06 -11.59
N VAL A 65 11.34 15.30 -10.28
CA VAL A 65 10.80 16.55 -9.71
C VAL A 65 11.75 17.75 -9.88
N SER A 66 13.00 17.54 -10.30
CA SER A 66 13.90 18.64 -10.69
C SER A 66 13.82 19.02 -12.17
N ASP A 67 13.18 18.20 -12.99
CA ASP A 67 13.15 18.37 -14.44
C ASP A 67 11.82 18.99 -14.88
N VAL A 68 11.90 20.22 -15.38
CA VAL A 68 10.75 21.05 -15.77
C VAL A 68 9.92 20.39 -16.86
N ARG A 69 10.48 19.45 -17.64
CA ARG A 69 9.75 18.72 -18.68
C ARG A 69 8.57 17.93 -18.11
N TYR A 70 8.66 17.47 -16.86
CA TYR A 70 7.61 16.70 -16.19
C TYR A 70 6.65 17.58 -15.37
N LYS A 71 6.82 18.91 -15.39
CA LYS A 71 6.08 19.83 -14.51
C LYS A 71 4.57 19.62 -14.58
N GLY A 72 3.99 19.70 -15.78
CA GLY A 72 2.53 19.62 -15.94
C GLY A 72 1.96 18.27 -15.49
N GLU A 73 2.64 17.16 -15.79
CA GLU A 73 2.19 15.82 -15.37
C GLU A 73 2.30 15.63 -13.86
N LEU A 74 3.35 16.17 -13.24
CA LEU A 74 3.53 16.13 -11.79
C LEU A 74 2.51 17.01 -11.06
N GLU A 75 2.27 18.23 -11.52
CA GLU A 75 1.24 19.11 -10.93
C GLU A 75 -0.15 18.46 -11.02
N GLN A 76 -0.48 17.80 -12.13
CA GLN A 76 -1.72 17.03 -12.27
C GLN A 76 -1.79 15.79 -11.36
N LEU A 77 -0.68 15.06 -11.20
CA LEU A 77 -0.65 13.84 -10.39
C LEU A 77 -0.81 14.14 -8.88
N PHE A 78 -0.14 15.20 -8.44
CA PHE A 78 -0.10 15.60 -7.04
C PHE A 78 -1.24 16.55 -6.65
N ASP A 79 -1.83 17.24 -7.63
CA ASP A 79 -2.79 18.33 -7.42
C ASP A 79 -2.20 19.46 -6.55
N LEU A 80 -0.94 19.81 -6.86
CA LEU A 80 -0.13 20.78 -6.12
C LEU A 80 0.80 21.56 -7.06
N PRO A 81 1.23 22.78 -6.69
CA PRO A 81 2.29 23.50 -7.39
C PRO A 81 3.60 22.71 -7.42
N PHE A 82 4.32 22.76 -8.54
CA PHE A 82 5.52 21.95 -8.77
C PHE A 82 6.60 22.05 -7.67
N ASP A 83 6.78 23.23 -7.10
CA ASP A 83 7.74 23.54 -6.04
C ASP A 83 7.37 22.91 -4.68
N GLU A 84 6.10 22.60 -4.45
CA GLU A 84 5.63 21.95 -3.21
C GLU A 84 5.69 20.42 -3.28
N ILE A 85 5.73 19.86 -4.49
CA ILE A 85 5.58 18.41 -4.74
C ILE A 85 6.62 17.58 -4.00
N LEU A 86 7.89 18.00 -3.99
CA LEU A 86 8.96 17.22 -3.35
C LEU A 86 8.69 17.08 -1.85
N GLN A 87 8.34 18.18 -1.18
CA GLN A 87 8.05 18.17 0.24
C GLN A 87 6.80 17.34 0.56
N ALA A 88 5.74 17.50 -0.24
CA ALA A 88 4.50 16.75 -0.10
C ALA A 88 4.73 15.24 -0.24
N TYR A 89 5.49 14.83 -1.27
CA TYR A 89 5.83 13.43 -1.49
C TYR A 89 6.65 12.84 -0.35
N MET A 90 7.67 13.55 0.15
CA MET A 90 8.48 13.09 1.27
C MET A 90 7.67 12.94 2.56
N SER A 91 6.78 13.89 2.84
CA SER A 91 5.85 13.82 3.98
C SER A 91 4.94 12.59 3.90
N MET A 92 4.34 12.35 2.74
CA MET A 92 3.47 11.20 2.49
C MET A 92 4.22 9.87 2.58
N LEU A 93 5.42 9.81 1.99
CA LEU A 93 6.30 8.63 2.05
C LEU A 93 6.67 8.31 3.50
N ASN A 94 6.97 9.32 4.31
CA ASN A 94 7.28 9.15 5.73
C ASN A 94 6.08 8.60 6.51
N ARG A 95 4.87 9.12 6.30
CA ARG A 95 3.66 8.58 6.95
C ARG A 95 3.41 7.14 6.54
N ARG A 96 3.46 6.84 5.25
CA ARG A 96 3.34 5.47 4.71
C ARG A 96 4.38 4.53 5.30
N ASN A 97 5.64 4.95 5.38
CA ASN A 97 6.72 4.13 5.94
C ASN A 97 6.52 3.87 7.44
N ARG A 98 6.01 4.84 8.23
CA ARG A 98 5.65 4.58 9.64
C ARG A 98 4.59 3.50 9.79
N ILE A 99 3.65 3.41 8.85
CA ILE A 99 2.58 2.41 8.83
C ILE A 99 3.15 1.02 8.51
N VAL A 100 3.88 0.91 7.39
CA VAL A 100 4.31 -0.39 6.84
C VAL A 100 5.67 -0.89 7.37
N HIS A 101 6.48 0.01 7.95
CA HIS A 101 7.85 -0.24 8.40
C HIS A 101 8.02 0.13 9.87
N LYS A 102 6.96 -0.05 10.67
CA LYS A 102 6.89 0.30 12.09
C LYS A 102 8.08 -0.20 12.92
N TRP A 103 8.64 -1.36 12.57
CA TRP A 103 9.77 -1.98 13.26
C TRP A 103 11.12 -1.75 12.58
N THR A 104 11.10 -1.30 11.33
CA THR A 104 12.30 -1.12 10.50
C THR A 104 12.80 0.32 10.58
N MET A 105 11.92 1.32 10.67
CA MET A 105 12.36 2.73 10.72
C MET A 105 13.10 3.11 12.01
N SER A 106 12.74 2.56 13.18
CA SER A 106 13.45 2.82 14.45
C SER A 106 14.88 2.29 14.45
N LEU A 107 15.17 1.28 13.63
CA LEU A 107 16.51 0.72 13.45
C LEU A 107 17.35 1.47 12.40
N TRP A 108 16.75 2.41 11.68
CA TRP A 108 17.42 3.17 10.62
C TRP A 108 17.97 4.53 11.12
N GLU A 109 17.70 4.91 12.36
CA GLU A 109 18.13 6.21 12.89
C GLU A 109 19.66 6.35 12.98
N CYS A 110 20.43 5.25 12.91
CA CYS A 110 21.89 5.27 12.70
C CYS A 110 22.40 3.95 12.08
N GLY A 111 22.85 3.97 10.83
CA GLY A 111 23.66 2.89 10.23
C GLY A 111 23.09 2.24 8.95
N PRO A 112 23.87 1.36 8.29
CA PRO A 112 23.38 0.60 7.14
C PRO A 112 22.21 -0.30 7.55
N VAL A 113 21.31 -0.56 6.59
CA VAL A 113 20.13 -1.42 6.77
C VAL A 113 20.53 -2.71 7.50
N PRO A 114 19.94 -3.03 8.66
CA PRO A 114 20.28 -4.25 9.41
C PRO A 114 20.15 -5.50 8.52
N ASP A 115 21.15 -6.38 8.54
CA ASP A 115 21.26 -7.48 7.59
C ASP A 115 20.05 -8.42 7.58
N PHE A 116 19.37 -8.59 8.72
CA PHE A 116 18.16 -9.41 8.81
C PHE A 116 16.97 -8.82 8.03
N VAL A 117 16.91 -7.50 7.89
CA VAL A 117 15.91 -6.80 7.07
C VAL A 117 16.24 -6.97 5.60
N ARG A 118 17.50 -6.79 5.22
CA ARG A 118 17.98 -7.05 3.85
C ARG A 118 17.65 -8.49 3.44
N TYR A 119 17.87 -9.47 4.32
CA TYR A 119 17.53 -10.87 4.08
C TYR A 119 16.02 -11.07 3.85
N ARG A 120 15.15 -10.55 4.73
CA ARG A 120 13.69 -10.68 4.58
C ARG A 120 13.16 -10.06 3.28
N TYR A 121 13.68 -8.89 2.90
CA TYR A 121 13.32 -8.25 1.63
C TYR A 121 13.81 -9.04 0.43
N GLN A 122 15.04 -9.55 0.48
CA GLN A 122 15.59 -10.38 -0.59
C GLN A 122 14.78 -11.67 -0.75
N GLN A 123 14.39 -12.33 0.33
CA GLN A 123 13.53 -13.51 0.29
C GLN A 123 12.15 -13.20 -0.30
N HIS A 124 11.57 -12.04 0.01
CA HIS A 124 10.29 -11.63 -0.57
C HIS A 124 10.40 -11.31 -2.06
N ILE A 125 11.46 -10.62 -2.49
CA ILE A 125 11.73 -10.37 -3.92
C ILE A 125 11.93 -11.70 -4.65
N ASN A 126 12.74 -12.61 -4.10
CA ASN A 126 12.96 -13.93 -4.69
C ASN A 126 11.66 -14.73 -4.80
N TYR A 127 10.81 -14.72 -3.76
CA TYR A 127 9.50 -15.36 -3.80
C TYR A 127 8.60 -14.80 -4.90
N LEU A 128 8.53 -13.48 -5.06
CA LEU A 128 7.75 -12.85 -6.13
C LEU A 128 8.28 -13.25 -7.51
N THR A 129 9.61 -13.24 -7.67
CA THR A 129 10.28 -13.61 -8.94
C THR A 129 10.04 -15.09 -9.29
N GLU A 130 10.09 -15.99 -8.30
CA GLU A 130 9.80 -17.42 -8.46
C GLU A 130 8.32 -17.67 -8.76
N SER A 131 7.41 -16.89 -8.17
CA SER A 131 5.98 -16.98 -8.43
C SER A 131 5.59 -16.51 -9.84
N GLU A 132 6.28 -15.51 -10.38
CA GLU A 132 6.12 -15.06 -11.77
C GLU A 132 6.71 -16.07 -12.77
N SER A 133 7.84 -16.70 -12.44
CA SER A 133 8.45 -17.75 -13.24
C SER A 133 7.61 -19.04 -13.30
N SER A 134 6.81 -19.32 -12.26
CA SER A 134 6.00 -20.53 -12.16
C SER A 134 4.66 -20.43 -12.91
N GLY A 135 4.27 -19.23 -13.35
CA GLY A 135 3.05 -18.99 -14.14
C GLY A 135 3.20 -19.19 -15.64
N SER A 136 4.41 -19.42 -16.15
CA SER A 136 4.69 -19.69 -17.57
C SER A 136 4.84 -21.18 -17.84
N THR A 137 3.80 -21.98 -17.62
CA THR A 137 3.75 -23.33 -18.19
C THR A 137 3.49 -23.24 -19.69
N ASN A 138 4.46 -23.75 -20.45
CA ASN A 138 4.47 -23.96 -21.89
C ASN A 138 3.10 -24.41 -22.43
N ILE A 139 2.48 -23.58 -23.27
CA ILE A 139 1.51 -24.06 -24.25
C ILE A 139 2.34 -24.62 -25.42
N GLU A 140 2.44 -25.93 -25.52
CA GLU A 140 2.98 -26.60 -26.71
C GLU A 140 2.19 -26.15 -27.95
N PRO A 141 2.85 -25.82 -29.08
CA PRO A 141 2.14 -25.62 -30.33
C PRO A 141 1.69 -26.98 -30.86
N SER A 142 0.37 -27.23 -30.86
CA SER A 142 -0.23 -28.38 -31.52
C SER A 142 0.16 -28.41 -33.00
N GLU A 143 0.91 -29.43 -33.41
CA GLU A 143 1.26 -29.67 -34.81
C GLU A 143 -0.01 -29.88 -35.65
N SER A 144 -0.22 -28.97 -36.62
CA SER A 144 -1.27 -29.07 -37.63
C SER A 144 -0.79 -29.97 -38.76
N SER A 145 -1.35 -31.18 -38.83
CA SER A 145 -1.13 -32.14 -39.91
C SER A 145 -1.67 -31.61 -41.25
N GLY A 146 -0.77 -31.23 -42.16
CA GLY A 146 -1.06 -30.98 -43.59
C GLY A 146 -0.35 -32.03 -44.48
N PRO A 147 -0.99 -32.57 -45.53
CA PRO A 147 -0.44 -33.70 -46.29
C PRO A 147 0.65 -33.29 -47.28
N ARG A 148 1.67 -34.13 -47.38
CA ARG A 148 2.83 -34.06 -48.28
C ARG A 148 2.41 -34.18 -49.75
N THR A 149 2.88 -33.27 -50.60
CA THR A 149 2.98 -33.48 -52.06
C THR A 149 4.39 -33.91 -52.42
N HIS A 150 4.47 -35.07 -53.06
CA HIS A 150 5.67 -35.71 -53.58
C HIS A 150 6.13 -34.98 -54.84
N VAL A 151 7.42 -34.66 -54.94
CA VAL A 151 8.06 -34.24 -56.21
C VAL A 151 9.09 -35.30 -56.57
N SER A 152 8.92 -35.89 -57.74
CA SER A 152 9.95 -36.56 -58.54
C SER A 152 9.79 -36.08 -59.96
#